data_AF-R5X907-F1
#
_entry.id   AF-R5X907-F1
#
_cell.length_a   1.000
_cell.length_b   1.000
_cell.length_c   1.000
_cell.angle_alpha   90.00
_cell.angle_beta   90.00
_cell.angle_gamma   90.00
#
_symmetry.space_group_name_H-M   'P 1'
#
loop_
_entity.id
_entity.type
_entity.pdbx_description
1 polymer ?
#
loop_
_entity_poly.entity_id
_entity_poly.type
_entity_poly.pdbx_seq_one_letter_code
_entity_poly.pdbx_strand_id
1 'polypeptide(L)'
;MNYIIFDLEFNQGFDRLNNKTVSNAKCPFEIIQIGAIKLDSELNILDTFSSYIKSEIYKDIHPFVKKMTGITNSNLKNAPSFKEVYEDFLKFIGIKNSIFGTWGTNDLKELHRNILFYNLSLENVPTMYINIQQHASKFFNNPVGKCIGLQNAISILQLEQDKQYHNALNDAYYTALVFQKINNKNIKAETYTYNLSKKEKQKQRQKIDYDNLFAEFKTILKRELSKEDKKIINIAYNMGRKNKFLSNNNKK
;
A
#
# COMPACT_ATOMS: atom_id res chain seq x y z
N MET A 1 24.04 9.33 -4.53
CA MET A 1 22.58 9.23 -4.30
C MET A 1 22.30 7.75 -4.20
N ASN A 2 21.61 7.30 -3.16
CA ASN A 2 21.29 5.88 -3.01
C ASN A 2 19.78 5.68 -3.13
N TYR A 3 19.37 4.56 -3.70
CA TYR A 3 17.98 4.12 -3.62
C TYR A 3 17.86 3.05 -2.55
N ILE A 4 16.86 3.19 -1.68
CA ILE A 4 16.54 2.17 -0.68
C ILE A 4 15.21 1.58 -1.11
N ILE A 5 15.30 0.44 -1.80
CA ILE A 5 14.14 -0.32 -2.23
C ILE A 5 13.71 -1.16 -1.06
N PHE A 6 12.48 -1.01 -0.57
CA PHE A 6 12.04 -1.76 0.60
C PHE A 6 10.61 -2.27 0.47
N ASP A 7 10.33 -3.32 1.21
CA ASP A 7 9.03 -3.95 1.36
C ASP A 7 8.85 -4.32 2.85
N LEU A 8 7.60 -4.52 3.27
CA LEU A 8 7.22 -4.74 4.65
C LEU A 8 6.18 -5.85 4.75
N GLU A 9 6.35 -6.73 5.74
CA GLU A 9 5.27 -7.62 6.16
C GLU A 9 4.61 -7.10 7.42
N PHE A 10 3.29 -7.23 7.49
CA PHE A 10 2.49 -6.71 8.59
C PHE A 10 1.64 -7.78 9.27
N ASN A 11 1.49 -7.67 10.59
CA ASN A 11 0.45 -8.35 11.33
C ASN A 11 -0.75 -7.44 11.58
N GLN A 12 -1.89 -8.06 11.83
CA GLN A 12 -3.13 -7.40 12.23
C GLN A 12 -3.81 -8.21 13.33
N GLY A 13 -4.70 -7.59 14.10
CA GLY A 13 -5.37 -8.28 15.20
C GLY A 13 -6.36 -9.33 14.71
N PHE A 14 -6.45 -10.44 15.45
CA PHE A 14 -7.41 -11.49 15.19
C PHE A 14 -8.02 -12.00 16.50
N ASP A 15 -9.34 -11.84 16.63
CA ASP A 15 -10.13 -12.46 17.67
C ASP A 15 -10.46 -13.90 17.25
N ARG A 16 -9.80 -14.86 17.90
CA ARG A 16 -9.98 -16.29 17.65
C ARG A 16 -11.33 -16.82 18.12
N LEU A 17 -11.92 -16.22 19.17
CA LEU A 17 -13.20 -16.67 19.72
C LEU A 17 -14.33 -16.34 18.76
N ASN A 18 -14.31 -15.13 18.20
CA ASN A 18 -15.35 -14.67 17.28
C ASN A 18 -14.99 -14.81 15.80
N ASN A 19 -13.79 -15.35 15.50
CA ASN A 19 -13.25 -15.48 14.14
C ASN A 19 -13.30 -14.15 13.35
N LYS A 20 -12.87 -13.06 13.99
CA LYS A 20 -12.97 -11.69 13.45
C LYS A 20 -11.63 -10.96 13.50
N THR A 21 -11.33 -10.20 12.45
CA THR A 21 -10.22 -9.26 12.46
C THR A 21 -10.53 -8.09 13.39
N VAL A 22 -9.57 -7.75 14.25
CA VAL A 22 -9.64 -6.60 15.14
C VAL A 22 -8.47 -5.66 14.85
N SER A 23 -8.66 -4.38 15.08
CA SER A 23 -7.70 -3.37 14.64
C SER A 23 -7.60 -2.25 15.67
N ASN A 24 -6.38 -1.96 16.12
CA ASN A 24 -6.07 -0.74 16.85
C ASN A 24 -6.14 0.44 15.88
N ALA A 25 -7.01 1.43 16.12
CA ALA A 25 -7.22 2.55 15.19
C ALA A 25 -5.96 3.39 14.91
N LYS A 26 -5.03 3.46 15.87
CA LYS A 26 -3.75 4.16 15.74
C LYS A 26 -2.74 3.33 14.94
N CYS A 27 -2.76 2.01 15.09
CA CYS A 27 -1.90 1.11 14.32
C CYS A 27 -2.61 -0.17 13.82
N PRO A 28 -3.45 -0.10 12.78
CA PRO A 28 -4.11 -1.27 12.20
C PRO A 28 -3.24 -2.47 11.80
N PHE A 29 -2.03 -2.17 11.33
CA PHE A 29 -1.04 -3.06 10.73
C PHE A 29 0.29 -2.80 11.42
N GLU A 30 0.73 -3.77 12.21
CA GLU A 30 1.99 -3.75 12.93
C GLU A 30 3.07 -4.38 12.05
N ILE A 31 4.21 -3.70 11.86
CA ILE A 31 5.29 -4.26 11.04
C ILE A 31 5.93 -5.43 11.78
N ILE A 32 6.06 -6.57 11.10
CA ILE A 32 6.68 -7.80 11.61
C ILE A 32 7.91 -8.25 10.83
N GLN A 33 8.16 -7.66 9.65
CA GLN A 33 9.41 -7.83 8.90
C GLN A 33 9.70 -6.56 8.09
N ILE A 34 10.96 -6.16 8.05
CA ILE A 34 11.48 -5.18 7.08
C ILE A 34 12.46 -5.91 6.17
N GLY A 35 12.34 -5.69 4.86
CA GLY A 35 13.33 -6.10 3.88
C GLY A 35 13.69 -4.93 2.99
N ALA A 36 14.98 -4.72 2.74
CA ALA A 36 15.44 -3.65 1.88
C ALA A 36 16.71 -3.98 1.11
N ILE A 37 16.83 -3.36 -0.07
CA ILE A 37 17.98 -3.42 -0.96
C ILE A 37 18.47 -2.00 -1.17
N LYS A 38 19.76 -1.78 -0.96
CA LYS A 38 20.43 -0.51 -1.23
C LYS A 38 21.03 -0.57 -2.63
N LEU A 39 20.68 0.41 -3.46
CA LEU A 39 21.24 0.59 -4.78
C LEU A 39 22.04 1.89 -4.85
N ASP A 40 23.11 1.91 -5.66
CA ASP A 40 23.79 3.14 -6.04
C ASP A 40 23.02 3.92 -7.13
N SER A 41 23.61 5.01 -7.63
CA SER A 41 23.01 5.82 -8.70
C SER A 41 22.95 5.13 -10.07
N GLU A 42 23.72 4.08 -10.27
CA GLU A 42 23.74 3.24 -11.48
C GLU A 42 22.82 2.01 -11.33
N LEU A 43 22.12 1.91 -10.19
CA LEU A 43 21.26 0.81 -9.78
C LEU A 43 21.99 -0.50 -9.48
N ASN A 44 23.30 -0.47 -9.22
CA ASN A 44 24.01 -1.65 -8.73
C ASN A 44 23.63 -1.91 -7.26
N ILE A 45 23.45 -3.17 -6.90
CA ILE A 45 23.16 -3.57 -5.51
C ILE A 45 24.43 -3.38 -4.67
N LEU A 46 24.32 -2.53 -3.64
CA LEU A 46 25.40 -2.26 -2.70
C LEU A 46 25.29 -3.10 -1.43
N ASP A 47 24.07 -3.32 -0.94
CA ASP A 47 23.84 -3.86 0.39
C ASP A 47 22.38 -4.34 0.55
N THR A 48 22.13 -5.16 1.56
CA THR A 48 20.81 -5.71 1.87
C THR A 48 20.52 -5.63 3.36
N PHE A 49 19.26 -5.43 3.72
CA PHE A 49 18.80 -5.39 5.09
C PHE A 49 17.59 -6.29 5.25
N SER A 50 17.58 -7.13 6.27
CA SER A 50 16.39 -7.87 6.66
C SER A 50 16.35 -8.06 8.17
N SER A 51 15.18 -7.80 8.75
CA SER A 51 14.93 -8.11 10.15
C SER A 51 13.48 -8.50 10.35
N TYR A 52 13.26 -9.56 11.11
CA TYR A 52 11.99 -9.77 11.78
C TYR A 52 11.83 -8.78 12.92
N ILE A 53 10.59 -8.48 13.27
CA ILE A 53 10.22 -7.58 14.36
C ILE A 53 9.25 -8.28 15.29
N LYS A 54 9.51 -8.21 16.59
CA LYS A 54 8.62 -8.73 17.61
C LYS A 54 7.28 -7.99 17.55
N SER A 55 6.19 -8.75 17.50
CA SER A 55 4.83 -8.20 17.56
C SER A 55 4.44 -7.90 19.00
N GLU A 56 4.14 -6.63 19.29
CA GLU A 56 3.79 -6.11 20.61
C GLU A 56 2.31 -5.71 20.69
N ILE A 57 1.76 -5.17 19.59
CA ILE A 57 0.36 -4.75 19.49
C ILE A 57 -0.55 -5.97 19.29
N TYR A 58 -0.17 -6.87 18.38
CA TYR A 58 -0.96 -8.05 18.02
C TYR A 58 -0.21 -9.35 18.30
N LYS A 59 -0.11 -9.72 19.58
CA LYS A 59 0.71 -10.85 20.07
C LYS A 59 0.57 -12.18 19.29
N ASP A 60 -0.60 -12.42 18.70
CA ASP A 60 -0.82 -13.57 17.83
C ASP A 60 -0.80 -13.16 16.35
N ILE A 61 -0.04 -13.91 15.54
CA ILE A 61 -0.07 -13.75 14.08
C ILE A 61 -1.44 -14.14 13.54
N HIS A 62 -2.03 -13.25 12.76
CA HIS A 62 -3.29 -13.48 12.08
C HIS A 62 -3.17 -14.71 11.14
N PRO A 63 -4.14 -15.65 11.12
CA PRO A 63 -4.03 -16.87 10.31
C PRO A 63 -3.78 -16.63 8.82
N PHE A 64 -4.45 -15.62 8.25
CA PHE A 64 -4.21 -15.17 6.88
C PHE A 64 -2.76 -14.70 6.65
N VAL A 65 -2.21 -13.88 7.56
CA VAL A 65 -0.82 -13.39 7.47
C VAL A 65 0.16 -14.55 7.54
N LYS A 66 -0.03 -15.48 8.50
CA LYS A 66 0.77 -16.71 8.59
C LYS A 66 0.72 -17.54 7.31
N LYS A 67 -0.47 -17.68 6.70
CA LYS A 67 -0.64 -18.44 5.46
C LYS A 67 0.08 -17.79 4.28
N MET A 68 0.06 -16.47 4.18
CA MET A 68 0.72 -15.76 3.07
C MET A 68 2.24 -15.72 3.24
N THR A 69 2.71 -15.31 4.41
CA THR A 69 4.13 -14.99 4.66
C THR A 69 4.94 -16.17 5.20
N GLY A 70 4.26 -17.19 5.76
CA GLY A 70 4.91 -18.24 6.54
C GLY A 70 5.39 -17.79 7.93
N ILE A 71 5.32 -16.50 8.27
CA ILE A 71 5.79 -15.98 9.55
C ILE A 71 4.92 -16.53 10.68
N THR A 72 5.58 -17.03 11.73
CA THR A 72 4.93 -17.60 12.92
C THR A 72 5.31 -16.83 14.18
N ASN A 73 4.52 -16.98 15.24
CA ASN A 73 4.88 -16.46 16.57
C ASN A 73 6.27 -16.92 17.01
N SER A 74 6.73 -18.11 16.60
CA SER A 74 8.06 -18.60 16.94
C SER A 74 9.19 -17.82 16.26
N ASN A 75 8.97 -17.33 15.03
CA ASN A 75 9.94 -16.48 14.34
C ASN A 75 10.09 -15.13 15.06
N LEU A 76 9.00 -14.62 15.62
CA LEU A 76 8.96 -13.28 16.24
C LEU A 76 9.26 -13.28 17.75
N LYS A 77 9.25 -14.44 18.41
CA LYS A 77 9.39 -14.57 19.87
C LYS A 77 10.65 -13.88 20.42
N ASN A 78 11.77 -14.05 19.71
CA ASN A 78 13.08 -13.50 20.07
C ASN A 78 13.56 -12.44 19.06
N ALA A 79 12.66 -11.95 18.21
CA ALA A 79 12.99 -10.88 17.29
C ALA A 79 13.19 -9.56 18.07
N PRO A 80 14.03 -8.64 17.56
CA PRO A 80 14.16 -7.29 18.11
C PRO A 80 12.83 -6.52 18.06
N SER A 81 12.70 -5.52 18.94
CA SER A 81 11.57 -4.59 18.93
C SER A 81 11.57 -3.72 17.67
N PHE A 82 10.41 -3.12 17.35
CA PHE A 82 10.32 -2.20 16.21
C PHE A 82 11.31 -1.03 16.34
N LYS A 83 11.53 -0.53 17.55
CA LYS A 83 12.46 0.57 17.81
C LYS A 83 13.90 0.20 17.46
N GLU A 84 14.38 -0.96 17.92
CA GLU A 84 15.74 -1.44 17.63
C GLU A 84 15.94 -1.64 16.13
N VAL A 85 14.99 -2.32 15.46
CA VAL A 85 15.06 -2.54 14.01
C VAL A 85 15.01 -1.23 13.24
N TYR A 86 14.20 -0.26 13.70
CA TYR A 86 14.13 1.05 13.07
C TYR A 86 15.46 1.81 13.17
N GLU A 87 16.12 1.78 14.33
CA GLU A 87 17.45 2.37 14.50
C GLU A 87 18.48 1.73 13.57
N ASP A 88 18.48 0.40 13.44
CA ASP A 88 19.37 -0.31 12.52
C ASP A 88 19.01 -0.06 11.05
N PHE A 89 17.73 0.08 10.73
CA PHE A 89 17.27 0.44 9.39
C PHE A 89 17.71 1.85 9.00
N LEU A 90 17.69 2.81 9.94
CA LEU A 90 18.24 4.15 9.71
C LEU A 90 19.76 4.12 9.49
N LYS A 91 20.51 3.31 10.24
CA LYS A 91 21.95 3.09 10.00
C LYS A 91 22.19 2.50 8.61
N PHE A 92 21.35 1.54 8.21
CA PHE A 92 21.40 0.97 6.87
C PHE A 92 21.12 2.01 5.78
N ILE A 93 20.07 2.83 5.90
CA ILE A 93 19.79 3.92 4.95
C ILE A 93 20.98 4.87 4.85
N GLY A 94 21.55 5.24 6.00
CA GLY A 94 22.64 6.20 6.12
C GLY A 94 22.16 7.65 6.04
N ILE A 95 23.09 8.58 6.26
CA ILE A 95 22.78 10.01 6.51
C ILE A 95 22.66 10.82 5.19
N LYS A 96 22.93 10.20 4.03
CA LYS A 96 22.94 10.90 2.72
C LYS A 96 21.57 10.84 2.07
N ASN A 97 21.23 11.90 1.32
CA ASN A 97 20.07 12.03 0.42
C ASN A 97 19.76 10.69 -0.28
N SER A 98 18.90 9.90 0.34
CA SER A 98 18.48 8.60 -0.16
C SER A 98 17.05 8.73 -0.66
N ILE A 99 16.70 7.91 -1.64
CA ILE A 99 15.36 7.90 -2.23
C ILE A 99 14.74 6.54 -1.94
N PHE A 100 13.56 6.53 -1.36
CA PHE A 100 12.81 5.31 -1.18
C PHE A 100 12.24 4.78 -2.50
N GLY A 101 12.24 3.47 -2.67
CA GLY A 101 11.55 2.80 -3.77
C GLY A 101 10.65 1.70 -3.22
N THR A 102 9.38 1.69 -3.61
CA THR A 102 8.40 0.74 -3.07
C THR A 102 7.47 0.23 -4.16
N TRP A 103 6.91 -0.97 -3.97
CA TRP A 103 5.90 -1.53 -4.86
C TRP A 103 4.48 -1.06 -4.49
N GLY A 104 4.23 0.24 -4.71
CA GLY A 104 3.02 0.93 -4.26
C GLY A 104 3.32 1.86 -3.08
N THR A 105 2.30 2.47 -2.48
CA THR A 105 2.48 3.47 -1.41
C THR A 105 2.10 2.98 -0.02
N ASN A 106 1.68 1.72 0.10
CA ASN A 106 1.20 1.16 1.36
C ASN A 106 2.35 1.06 2.38
N ASP A 107 3.51 0.56 1.96
CA ASP A 107 4.65 0.35 2.87
C ASP A 107 5.17 1.66 3.45
N LEU A 108 5.26 2.72 2.63
CA LEU A 108 5.56 4.06 3.11
C LEU A 108 4.58 4.55 4.17
N LYS A 109 3.28 4.36 3.91
CA LYS A 109 2.22 4.80 4.83
C LYS A 109 2.29 4.04 6.15
N GLU A 110 2.49 2.73 6.10
CA GLU A 110 2.51 1.88 7.28
C GLU A 110 3.83 2.03 8.07
N LEU A 111 4.97 2.26 7.39
CA LEU A 111 6.23 2.67 8.02
C LEU A 111 6.06 3.94 8.86
N HIS A 112 5.60 5.03 8.24
CA HIS A 112 5.36 6.30 8.94
C HIS A 112 4.39 6.13 10.11
N ARG A 113 3.32 5.33 9.93
CA ARG A 113 2.36 5.13 11.00
C ARG A 113 2.93 4.36 12.19
N ASN A 114 3.75 3.34 11.94
CA ASN A 114 4.40 2.58 13.02
C ASN A 114 5.44 3.45 13.74
N ILE A 115 6.26 4.23 13.01
CA ILE A 115 7.20 5.20 13.60
C ILE A 115 6.47 6.16 14.56
N LEU A 116 5.38 6.76 14.11
CA LEU A 116 4.60 7.68 14.93
C LEU A 116 3.86 6.99 16.09
N PHE A 117 3.38 5.75 15.90
CA PHE A 117 2.74 4.98 16.97
C PHE A 117 3.70 4.71 18.13
N TYR A 118 4.96 4.40 17.82
CA TYR A 118 6.02 4.17 18.81
C TYR A 118 6.73 5.45 19.27
N ASN A 119 6.22 6.63 18.91
CA ASN A 119 6.78 7.95 19.26
C ASN A 119 8.25 8.13 18.83
N LEU A 120 8.61 7.59 17.65
CA LEU A 120 9.96 7.70 17.08
C LEU A 120 10.04 8.88 16.10
N SER A 121 11.25 9.44 15.92
CA SER A 121 11.48 10.58 15.03
C SER A 121 11.47 10.18 13.56
N LEU A 122 10.89 11.03 12.70
CA LEU A 122 10.91 10.92 11.24
C LEU A 122 12.08 11.66 10.58
N GLU A 123 12.90 12.38 11.35
CA GLU A 123 13.92 13.32 10.84
C GLU A 123 14.90 12.68 9.85
N ASN A 124 15.32 11.44 10.11
CA ASN A 124 16.28 10.72 9.28
C ASN A 124 15.63 9.81 8.22
N VAL A 125 14.29 9.86 8.09
CA VAL A 125 13.58 9.08 7.09
C VAL A 125 13.60 9.83 5.75
N PRO A 126 14.02 9.18 4.65
CA PRO A 126 13.90 9.73 3.31
C PRO A 126 12.51 10.29 3.01
N THR A 127 12.46 11.56 2.63
CA THR A 127 11.22 12.25 2.22
C THR A 127 10.93 12.07 0.74
N MET A 128 11.95 11.75 -0.07
CA MET A 128 11.80 11.49 -1.50
C MET A 128 11.57 10.01 -1.75
N TYR A 129 10.62 9.67 -2.62
CA TYR A 129 10.31 8.29 -2.97
C TYR A 129 9.94 8.12 -4.44
N ILE A 130 10.00 6.88 -4.92
CA ILE A 130 9.56 6.43 -6.24
C ILE A 130 8.56 5.30 -6.04
N ASN A 131 7.35 5.47 -6.57
CA ASN A 131 6.38 4.38 -6.67
C ASN A 131 6.72 3.51 -7.88
N ILE A 132 7.55 2.49 -7.69
CA ILE A 132 8.07 1.64 -8.77
C ILE A 132 6.92 0.91 -9.48
N GLN A 133 5.88 0.48 -8.74
CA GLN A 133 4.71 -0.16 -9.32
C GLN A 133 4.00 0.75 -10.35
N GLN A 134 3.88 2.05 -10.06
CA GLN A 134 3.24 2.99 -10.98
C GLN A 134 4.07 3.17 -12.26
N HIS A 135 5.40 3.25 -12.13
CA HIS A 135 6.29 3.32 -13.29
C HIS A 135 6.29 2.01 -14.09
N ALA A 136 6.31 0.85 -13.42
CA ALA A 136 6.18 -0.45 -14.06
C ALA A 136 4.86 -0.57 -14.82
N SER A 137 3.75 -0.14 -14.22
CA SER A 137 2.44 -0.17 -14.86
C SER A 137 2.40 0.67 -16.14
N LYS A 138 3.08 1.82 -16.16
CA LYS A 138 3.23 2.64 -17.38
C LYS A 138 4.13 1.95 -18.41
N PHE A 139 5.24 1.37 -17.97
CA PHE A 139 6.20 0.68 -18.84
C PHE A 139 5.56 -0.52 -19.58
N PHE A 140 4.69 -1.28 -18.91
CA PHE A 140 3.97 -2.41 -19.51
C PHE A 140 2.64 -2.03 -20.16
N ASN A 141 2.36 -0.74 -20.40
CA ASN A 141 1.13 -0.23 -20.99
C ASN A 141 -0.16 -0.76 -20.31
N ASN A 142 -0.12 -0.89 -18.98
CA ASN A 142 -1.24 -1.41 -18.21
C ASN A 142 -2.44 -0.45 -18.27
N PRO A 143 -3.70 -0.94 -18.28
CA PRO A 143 -4.88 -0.07 -18.39
C PRO A 143 -4.92 1.01 -17.30
N VAL A 144 -5.39 2.20 -17.66
CA VAL A 144 -5.53 3.32 -16.73
C VAL A 144 -6.34 2.89 -15.51
N GLY A 145 -5.81 3.15 -14.31
CA GLY A 145 -6.42 2.79 -13.04
C GLY A 145 -6.14 1.34 -12.57
N LYS A 146 -5.39 0.54 -13.35
CA LYS A 146 -4.91 -0.77 -12.91
C LYS A 146 -3.40 -0.75 -12.72
N CYS A 147 -2.95 -1.18 -11.55
CA CYS A 147 -1.53 -1.38 -11.29
C CYS A 147 -1.14 -2.83 -11.55
N ILE A 148 0.05 -3.04 -12.11
CA ILE A 148 0.60 -4.39 -12.29
C ILE A 148 1.03 -4.98 -10.93
N GLY A 149 0.77 -6.26 -10.71
CA GLY A 149 1.29 -6.99 -9.55
C GLY A 149 2.77 -7.31 -9.72
N LEU A 150 3.52 -7.40 -8.62
CA LEU A 150 4.96 -7.65 -8.64
C LEU A 150 5.29 -8.97 -9.38
N GLN A 151 4.62 -10.06 -9.01
CA GLN A 151 4.76 -11.38 -9.67
C GLN A 151 4.54 -11.33 -11.18
N ASN A 152 3.55 -10.54 -11.64
CA ASN A 152 3.28 -10.37 -13.07
C ASN A 152 4.41 -9.61 -13.76
N ALA A 153 4.92 -8.54 -13.13
CA ALA A 153 6.05 -7.78 -13.68
C ALA A 153 7.31 -8.63 -13.80
N ILE A 154 7.63 -9.41 -12.76
CA ILE A 154 8.74 -10.38 -12.75
C ILE A 154 8.60 -11.38 -13.89
N SER A 155 7.40 -11.95 -14.07
CA SER A 155 7.13 -12.95 -15.10
C SER A 155 7.26 -12.37 -16.52
N ILE A 156 6.72 -11.17 -16.77
CA ILE A 156 6.83 -10.49 -18.07
C ILE A 156 8.28 -10.16 -18.41
N LEU A 157 9.07 -9.75 -17.42
CA LEU A 157 10.49 -9.46 -17.59
C LEU A 157 11.37 -10.70 -17.65
N GLN A 158 10.79 -11.90 -17.49
CA GLN A 158 11.50 -13.18 -17.48
C GLN A 158 12.66 -13.19 -16.47
N LEU A 159 12.44 -12.57 -15.31
CA LEU A 159 13.40 -12.63 -14.20
C LEU A 159 13.39 -14.04 -13.59
N GLU A 160 14.54 -14.48 -13.10
CA GLU A 160 14.65 -15.72 -12.35
C GLU A 160 13.80 -15.64 -11.08
N GLN A 161 12.98 -16.67 -10.85
CA GLN A 161 11.99 -16.74 -9.75
C GLN A 161 12.40 -17.80 -8.71
N ASP A 162 13.58 -17.66 -8.14
CA ASP A 162 14.19 -18.62 -7.21
C ASP A 162 13.84 -18.35 -5.73
N LYS A 163 13.25 -17.18 -5.43
CA LYS A 163 12.90 -16.74 -4.07
C LYS A 163 11.40 -16.75 -3.82
N GLN A 164 11.05 -17.11 -2.58
CA GLN A 164 9.67 -17.14 -2.10
C GLN A 164 9.05 -15.74 -2.04
N TYR A 165 7.82 -15.60 -2.52
CA TYR A 165 6.99 -14.40 -2.39
C TYR A 165 6.44 -14.21 -0.96
N HIS A 166 6.04 -12.98 -0.62
CA HIS A 166 5.55 -12.62 0.72
C HIS A 166 6.63 -12.79 1.79
N ASN A 167 7.84 -12.41 1.40
CA ASN A 167 8.97 -12.23 2.27
C ASN A 167 9.57 -10.88 1.92
N ALA A 168 9.59 -9.96 2.89
CA ALA A 168 9.93 -8.57 2.64
C ALA A 168 11.29 -8.38 1.93
N LEU A 169 12.31 -9.19 2.24
CA LEU A 169 13.61 -9.05 1.57
C LEU A 169 13.54 -9.50 0.11
N ASN A 170 12.86 -10.62 -0.14
CA ASN A 170 12.72 -11.16 -1.49
C ASN A 170 11.89 -10.23 -2.37
N ASP A 171 10.79 -9.68 -1.84
CA ASP A 171 9.93 -8.76 -2.57
C ASP A 171 10.64 -7.40 -2.82
N ALA A 172 11.46 -6.92 -1.87
CA ALA A 172 12.35 -5.78 -2.11
C ALA A 172 13.42 -6.08 -3.18
N TYR A 173 13.99 -7.30 -3.18
CA TYR A 173 14.95 -7.76 -4.19
C TYR A 173 14.33 -7.79 -5.59
N TYR A 174 13.17 -8.43 -5.75
CA TYR A 174 12.49 -8.43 -7.03
C TYR A 174 12.06 -7.03 -7.47
N THR A 175 11.60 -6.20 -6.54
CA THR A 175 11.28 -4.81 -6.84
C THR A 175 12.51 -4.05 -7.36
N ALA A 176 13.69 -4.29 -6.78
CA ALA A 176 14.95 -3.71 -7.26
C ALA A 176 15.32 -4.21 -8.66
N LEU A 177 15.17 -5.51 -8.95
CA LEU A 177 15.42 -6.06 -10.29
C LEU A 177 14.44 -5.50 -11.33
N VAL A 178 13.15 -5.40 -10.99
CA VAL A 178 12.16 -4.76 -11.87
C VAL A 178 12.56 -3.30 -12.10
N PHE A 179 12.96 -2.58 -11.05
CA PHE A 179 13.39 -1.20 -11.16
C PHE A 179 14.59 -1.03 -12.10
N GLN A 180 15.63 -1.87 -11.96
CA GLN A 180 16.77 -1.91 -12.88
C GLN A 180 16.34 -2.09 -14.36
N LYS A 181 15.35 -2.94 -14.64
CA LYS A 181 14.88 -3.20 -16.01
C LYS A 181 14.04 -2.08 -16.61
N ILE A 182 13.21 -1.41 -15.81
CA ILE A 182 12.29 -0.36 -16.31
C ILE A 182 12.86 1.05 -16.21
N ASN A 183 13.97 1.23 -15.49
CA ASN A 183 14.51 2.54 -15.20
C ASN A 183 14.87 3.29 -16.48
N ASN A 184 14.52 4.57 -16.51
CA ASN A 184 14.82 5.47 -17.61
C ASN A 184 14.83 6.91 -17.10
N LYS A 185 15.31 7.85 -17.93
CA LYS A 185 15.48 9.26 -17.58
C LYS A 185 14.18 9.98 -17.16
N ASN A 186 13.00 9.38 -17.39
CA ASN A 186 11.71 9.97 -17.04
C ASN A 186 11.20 9.57 -15.65
N ILE A 187 11.83 8.59 -14.99
CA ILE A 187 11.47 8.27 -13.60
C ILE A 187 12.02 9.38 -12.70
N LYS A 188 11.12 10.04 -11.98
CA LYS A 188 11.46 11.11 -11.04
C LYS A 188 10.90 10.75 -9.67
N ALA A 189 11.70 11.02 -8.65
CA ALA A 189 11.24 10.91 -7.28
C ALA A 189 10.23 12.02 -6.96
N GLU A 190 9.25 11.68 -6.14
CA GLU A 190 8.25 12.59 -5.60
C GLU A 190 8.51 12.80 -4.11
N THR A 191 8.08 13.93 -3.56
CA THR A 191 8.10 14.14 -2.11
C THR A 191 6.91 13.41 -1.49
N TYR A 192 7.18 12.53 -0.53
CA TYR A 192 6.16 11.89 0.29
C TYR A 192 5.73 12.83 1.41
N THR A 193 4.43 13.08 1.51
CA THR A 193 3.85 13.83 2.64
C THR A 193 2.89 12.93 3.41
N TYR A 194 3.32 12.51 4.61
CA TYR A 194 2.47 11.73 5.49
C TYR A 194 1.37 12.60 6.10
N ASN A 195 0.16 12.51 5.55
CA ASN A 195 -0.99 13.29 6.03
C ASN A 195 -1.84 12.48 7.01
N LEU A 196 -1.65 12.72 8.32
CA LEU A 196 -2.54 12.21 9.36
C LEU A 196 -3.99 12.72 9.17
N SER A 197 -4.16 13.94 8.65
CA SER A 197 -5.43 14.67 8.54
C SER A 197 -6.39 14.16 7.46
N LYS A 198 -5.94 13.35 6.50
CA LYS A 198 -6.86 12.75 5.51
C LYS A 198 -7.82 11.73 6.13
N LYS A 199 -7.58 11.27 7.37
CA LYS A 199 -8.52 10.44 8.13
C LYS A 199 -9.79 11.19 8.55
N GLU A 200 -9.80 12.52 8.62
CA GLU A 200 -11.01 13.29 8.98
C GLU A 200 -11.87 13.69 7.76
N LYS A 201 -11.33 13.55 6.55
CA LYS A 201 -12.08 13.74 5.29
C LYS A 201 -12.36 12.43 4.56
N GLN A 202 -12.56 11.32 5.28
CA GLN A 202 -13.65 10.45 4.84
C GLN A 202 -14.91 11.30 4.98
N LYS A 203 -15.29 12.03 3.91
CA LYS A 203 -16.67 12.49 3.75
C LYS A 203 -17.50 11.32 4.24
N GLN A 204 -18.26 11.49 5.33
CA GLN A 204 -19.34 10.57 5.67
C GLN A 204 -19.98 10.24 4.33
N ARG A 205 -19.79 9.01 3.84
CA ARG A 205 -20.42 8.61 2.59
C ARG A 205 -21.89 8.63 2.96
N GLN A 206 -22.55 9.75 2.70
CA GLN A 206 -23.96 9.90 2.96
C GLN A 206 -24.62 8.70 2.27
N LYS A 207 -25.18 7.82 3.10
CA LYS A 207 -25.88 6.65 2.61
C LYS A 207 -27.11 7.20 1.91
N ILE A 208 -27.28 6.82 0.66
CA ILE A 208 -28.46 7.24 -0.10
C ILE A 208 -29.66 6.60 0.56
N ASP A 209 -30.64 7.42 0.89
CA ASP A 209 -31.95 6.97 1.31
C ASP A 209 -32.74 6.57 0.06
N TYR A 210 -32.65 5.29 -0.28
CA TYR A 210 -33.33 4.75 -1.44
C TYR A 210 -34.85 4.76 -1.29
N ASP A 211 -35.37 4.73 -0.07
CA ASP A 211 -36.80 4.68 0.17
C ASP A 211 -37.43 6.04 -0.16
N ASN A 212 -36.83 7.13 0.32
CA ASN A 212 -37.25 8.49 -0.05
C ASN A 212 -37.00 8.78 -1.54
N LEU A 213 -35.86 8.38 -2.09
CA LEU A 213 -35.57 8.56 -3.52
C LEU A 213 -36.64 7.87 -4.39
N PHE A 214 -37.03 6.64 -4.06
CA PHE A 214 -38.07 5.94 -4.81
C PHE A 214 -39.47 6.52 -4.59
N ALA A 215 -39.79 7.01 -3.40
CA ALA A 215 -41.05 7.69 -3.13
C ALA A 215 -41.21 8.96 -3.97
N GLU A 216 -40.12 9.72 -4.14
CA GLU A 216 -40.10 10.93 -4.97
C GLU A 216 -40.32 10.61 -6.46
N PHE A 217 -39.61 9.61 -7.00
CA PHE A 217 -39.83 9.15 -8.38
C PHE A 217 -41.23 8.58 -8.61
N LYS A 218 -41.80 7.87 -7.63
CA LYS A 218 -43.19 7.38 -7.69
C LYS A 218 -44.18 8.55 -7.80
N THR A 219 -43.92 9.64 -7.07
CA THR A 219 -44.74 10.87 -7.10
C THR A 219 -44.62 11.58 -8.44
N ILE A 220 -43.39 11.77 -8.94
CA ILE A 220 -43.11 12.44 -10.22
C ILE A 220 -43.75 11.67 -11.39
N LEU A 221 -43.59 10.34 -11.41
CA LEU A 221 -44.08 9.50 -12.49
C LEU A 221 -45.56 9.12 -12.34
N LYS A 222 -46.18 9.45 -11.19
CA LYS A 222 -47.59 9.13 -10.86
C LYS A 222 -47.95 7.64 -11.08
N ARG A 223 -46.99 6.75 -10.84
CA ARG A 223 -47.15 5.29 -10.95
C ARG A 223 -46.21 4.57 -10.01
N GLU A 224 -46.53 3.32 -9.69
CA GLU A 224 -45.60 2.44 -8.97
C GLU A 224 -44.31 2.20 -9.77
N LEU A 225 -43.20 2.03 -9.05
CA LEU A 225 -41.90 1.69 -9.62
C LEU A 225 -41.73 0.18 -9.67
N SER A 226 -41.50 -0.35 -10.87
CA SER A 226 -41.10 -1.75 -11.08
C SER A 226 -39.68 -2.00 -10.53
N LYS A 227 -39.30 -3.28 -10.43
CA LYS A 227 -37.93 -3.66 -10.08
C LYS A 227 -36.91 -3.09 -11.08
N GLU A 228 -37.28 -2.98 -12.35
CA GLU A 228 -36.40 -2.47 -13.40
C GLU A 228 -36.23 -0.95 -13.30
N ASP A 229 -37.32 -0.21 -12.99
CA ASP A 229 -37.25 1.24 -12.74
C ASP A 229 -36.27 1.57 -11.61
N LYS A 230 -36.36 0.84 -10.49
CA LYS A 230 -35.47 1.02 -9.34
C LYS A 230 -33.99 0.77 -9.70
N LYS A 231 -33.72 -0.23 -10.55
CA LYS A 231 -32.36 -0.48 -11.06
C LYS A 231 -31.86 0.66 -11.94
N ILE A 232 -32.70 1.13 -12.88
CA ILE A 232 -32.34 2.23 -13.79
C ILE A 232 -32.02 3.51 -13.00
N ILE A 233 -32.85 3.86 -12.01
CA ILE A 233 -32.63 5.02 -11.12
C ILE A 233 -31.29 4.88 -10.38
N ASN A 234 -30.99 3.70 -9.82
CA ASN A 234 -29.73 3.46 -9.12
C ASN A 234 -28.51 3.53 -10.07
N ILE A 235 -28.64 3.04 -11.30
CA ILE A 235 -27.60 3.10 -12.32
C ILE A 235 -27.35 4.56 -12.73
N ALA A 236 -28.41 5.33 -13.01
CA ALA A 236 -28.35 6.74 -13.38
C ALA A 236 -27.69 7.57 -12.26
N TYR A 237 -28.07 7.37 -11.00
CA TYR A 237 -27.43 8.02 -9.86
C TYR A 237 -25.93 7.71 -9.80
N ASN A 238 -25.55 6.44 -9.95
CA ASN A 238 -24.15 6.05 -9.89
C ASN A 238 -23.33 6.58 -11.07
N MET A 239 -23.93 6.68 -12.26
CA MET A 239 -23.31 7.31 -13.43
C MET A 239 -23.08 8.81 -13.22
N GLY A 240 -24.09 9.52 -12.69
CA GLY A 240 -23.99 10.93 -12.33
C GLY A 240 -22.94 11.19 -11.25
N ARG A 241 -22.93 10.39 -10.17
CA ARG A 241 -21.92 10.49 -9.08
C ARG A 241 -20.49 10.29 -9.58
N LYS A 242 -20.30 9.51 -10.65
CA LYS A 242 -19.00 9.27 -11.28
C LYS A 242 -18.66 10.31 -12.35
N ASN A 243 -19.47 11.35 -12.52
CA ASN A 243 -19.31 12.39 -13.54
C ASN A 243 -19.15 11.81 -14.96
N LYS A 244 -19.74 10.63 -15.22
CA LYS A 244 -19.41 9.81 -16.41
C LYS A 244 -19.77 10.48 -17.73
N PHE A 245 -20.71 11.42 -17.72
CA PHE A 245 -21.25 12.06 -18.92
C PHE A 245 -21.21 13.60 -18.85
N LEU A 246 -20.36 14.18 -18.00
CA LEU A 246 -20.14 15.63 -18.01
C LEU A 246 -19.28 16.00 -19.23
N SER A 247 -19.78 16.88 -20.09
CA SER A 247 -18.99 17.51 -21.15
C SER A 247 -18.36 18.80 -20.64
N ASN A 248 -17.09 19.03 -20.97
CA ASN A 248 -16.47 20.33 -20.74
C ASN A 248 -17.09 21.34 -21.70
N ASN A 249 -17.83 22.33 -21.17
CA ASN A 249 -18.35 23.46 -21.94
C ASN A 249 -17.23 24.47 -22.31
N ASN A 250 -16.14 23.99 -22.90
CA ASN A 250 -15.17 24.82 -23.59
C ASN A 250 -15.21 24.47 -25.08
N LYS A 251 -16.26 24.90 -25.76
CA LYS A 251 -16.32 25.07 -27.23
C LYS A 251 -17.58 25.84 -27.64
N LYS A 252 -17.58 27.15 -27.38
CA LYS A 252 -17.72 28.25 -28.36
C LYS A 252 -17.71 29.57 -27.62
#